data_AF-A3MWQ6-F1
#
_entry.id   AF-A3MWQ6-F1
#
_cell.length_a   1.000
_cell.length_b   1.000
_cell.length_c   1.000
_cell.angle_alpha   90.00
_cell.angle_beta   90.00
_cell.angle_gamma   90.00
#
_symmetry.space_group_name_H-M   'P 1'
#
loop_
_entity.id
_entity.type
_entity.pdbx_description
1 polymer ?
#
loop_
_entity_poly.entity_id
_entity_poly.type
_entity_poly.pdbx_seq_one_letter_code
_entity_poly.pdbx_strand_id
1 'polypeptide(L)' 'MIEEELRRWLAAAKKSGKKGWVLVKGGEVVGVFSDRRDAIASAQEPGVYLLVLVE' A
#
# COMPACT_ATOMS: atom_id res chain seq x y z
N MET A 1 16.34 -7.99 -5.53
CA MET A 1 15.71 -8.50 -4.30
C MET A 1 14.55 -7.61 -3.87
N ILE A 2 14.77 -6.35 -3.48
CA ILE A 2 13.67 -5.46 -3.04
C ILE A 2 12.68 -5.10 -4.16
N GLU A 3 13.13 -4.97 -5.40
CA GLU A 3 12.26 -4.61 -6.53
C GLU A 3 11.20 -5.68 -6.82
N GLU A 4 11.59 -6.96 -6.79
CA GLU A 4 10.65 -8.06 -7.01
C GLU A 4 9.60 -8.15 -5.89
N GLU A 5 10.01 -7.87 -4.66
CA GLU A 5 9.12 -7.80 -3.51
C GLU A 5 8.12 -6.64 -3.63
N LEU A 6 8.58 -5.44 -3.99
CA LEU A 6 7.70 -4.30 -4.26
C LEU A 6 6.74 -4.55 -5.42
N ARG A 7 7.14 -5.32 -6.45
CA ARG A 7 6.24 -5.76 -7.53
C ARG A 7 5.14 -6.69 -7.02
N ARG A 8 5.44 -7.59 -6.08
CA ARG A 8 4.43 -8.44 -5.42
C ARG A 8 3.45 -7.61 -4.59
N TRP A 9 3.96 -6.62 -3.86
CA TRP A 9 3.13 -5.70 -3.06
C TRP A 9 2.21 -4.84 -3.94
N LEU A 10 2.72 -4.35 -5.07
CA LEU A 10 1.92 -3.65 -6.08
C LEU A 10 0.80 -4.54 -6.65
N ALA A 11 1.10 -5.82 -6.92
CA ALA A 11 0.10 -6.77 -7.38
C ALA A 11 -0.99 -7.02 -6.31
N ALA A 12 -0.61 -7.10 -5.02
CA ALA A 12 -1.56 -7.22 -3.91
C ALA A 12 -2.48 -5.99 -3.82
N ALA A 13 -1.93 -4.77 -3.92
CA ALA A 13 -2.72 -3.53 -3.94
C ALA A 13 -3.76 -3.53 -5.07
N LYS A 14 -3.34 -3.87 -6.30
CA LYS A 14 -4.24 -3.91 -7.47
C LYS A 14 -5.29 -5.02 -7.39
N LYS A 15 -4.93 -6.21 -6.89
CA LYS A 15 -5.86 -7.34 -6.72
C LYS A 15 -6.90 -7.14 -5.63
N SER A 16 -6.69 -6.19 -4.72
CA SER A 16 -7.65 -5.90 -3.64
C SER A 16 -9.02 -5.43 -4.16
N GLY A 17 -9.09 -4.93 -5.39
CA GLY A 17 -10.31 -4.35 -5.98
C GLY A 17 -10.76 -3.04 -5.30
N LYS A 18 -9.91 -2.45 -4.46
CA LYS A 18 -10.18 -1.23 -3.72
C LYS A 18 -9.69 -0.02 -4.52
N LYS A 19 -10.49 1.05 -4.56
CA LYS A 19 -10.15 2.31 -5.22
C LYS A 19 -9.67 3.33 -4.19
N GLY A 20 -8.68 4.13 -4.55
CA GLY A 20 -8.05 5.14 -3.69
C GLY A 20 -6.58 4.83 -3.38
N TRP A 21 -6.09 5.44 -2.32
CA TRP A 21 -4.72 5.25 -1.83
C TRP A 21 -4.63 3.96 -1.01
N VAL A 22 -4.01 2.94 -1.57
CA VAL A 22 -3.79 1.64 -0.94
C VAL A 22 -2.42 1.61 -0.30
N LEU A 23 -2.38 1.38 1.01
CA LEU A 23 -1.14 1.23 1.78
C LEU A 23 -0.84 -0.26 1.99
N VAL A 24 0.36 -0.68 1.63
CA VAL A 24 0.82 -2.07 1.74
C VAL A 24 2.06 -2.15 2.62
N LYS A 25 2.10 -3.12 3.53
CA LYS A 25 3.26 -3.43 4.39
C LYS A 25 3.45 -4.94 4.41
N GLY A 26 4.67 -5.43 4.16
CA GLY A 26 4.95 -6.87 4.20
C GLY A 26 4.17 -7.72 3.19
N GLY A 27 3.64 -7.10 2.12
CA GLY A 27 2.81 -7.77 1.11
C GLY A 27 1.31 -7.76 1.41
N GLU A 28 0.89 -7.20 2.55
CA GLU A 28 -0.51 -7.13 2.95
C GLU A 28 -1.06 -5.70 2.83
N VAL A 29 -2.32 -5.59 2.39
CA VAL A 29 -3.05 -4.31 2.38
C VAL A 29 -3.43 -3.97 3.81
N VAL A 30 -2.82 -2.91 4.35
CA VAL A 30 -3.07 -2.45 5.73
C VAL A 30 -4.07 -1.31 5.80
N GLY A 31 -4.38 -0.67 4.67
CA GLY A 31 -5.41 0.37 4.63
C GLY A 31 -5.71 0.87 3.21
N VAL A 32 -6.90 1.45 3.07
CA VAL A 32 -7.37 2.12 1.86
C VAL A 32 -7.94 3.47 2.25
N PHE A 33 -7.46 4.53 1.61
CA PHE A 33 -7.74 5.90 1.99
C PHE A 33 -8.19 6.72 0.80
N SER A 34 -9.11 7.66 1.03
CA SER A 34 -9.51 8.65 0.01
C SER A 34 -8.47 9.75 -0.17
N ASP A 35 -7.71 10.09 0.88
CA ASP A 35 -6.65 11.11 0.85
C ASP A 35 -5.27 10.48 1.13
N ARG A 36 -4.23 11.01 0.47
CA ARG A 36 -2.85 10.55 0.62
C ARG A 36 -2.30 10.79 2.03
N ARG A 37 -2.68 11.90 2.67
CA ARG A 37 -2.19 12.30 3.99
C ARG A 37 -2.68 11.34 5.07
N ASP A 38 -3.93 10.89 4.97
CA ASP A 38 -4.50 9.90 5.89
C ASP A 38 -3.72 8.57 5.80
N ALA A 39 -3.38 8.15 4.58
CA ALA A 39 -2.56 6.96 4.37
C ALA A 39 -1.18 7.10 5.04
N ILE A 40 -0.50 8.23 4.88
CA ILE A 40 0.80 8.48 5.51
C ILE A 40 0.68 8.54 7.04
N ALA A 41 -0.35 9.19 7.57
CA ALA A 41 -0.58 9.30 9.01
C ALA A 41 -0.88 7.94 9.67
N SER A 42 -1.43 6.98 8.91
CA SER A 42 -1.70 5.62 9.38
C SER A 42 -0.45 4.73 9.50
N ALA A 43 0.66 5.10 8.88
CA ALA A 43 1.91 4.33 8.89
C ALA A 43 2.71 4.57 10.21
N GLN A 44 2.17 4.11 11.33
CA GLN A 44 2.73 4.37 12.66
C GLN A 44 3.85 3.41 13.08
N GLU A 45 3.81 2.18 12.57
CA GLU A 45 4.84 1.19 12.88
C GLU A 45 6.09 1.39 12.01
N PRO A 46 7.31 1.23 12.55
CA PRO A 46 8.52 1.27 11.73
C PRO A 46 8.52 0.21 10.62
N GLY A 47 9.02 0.56 9.44
CA GLY A 47 9.19 -0.36 8.33
C GLY A 47 9.08 0.29 6.96
N VAL A 48 9.09 -0.55 5.92
CA VAL A 48 8.86 -0.13 4.54
C VAL A 48 7.38 -0.27 4.21
N TYR A 49 6.81 0.79 3.66
CA TYR A 49 5.45 0.82 3.16
C TYR A 49 5.46 1.13 1.66
N LEU A 50 4.58 0.47 0.92
CA LEU A 50 4.28 0.82 -0.46
C LEU A 50 2.92 1.50 -0.50
N LEU A 51 2.90 2.77 -0.92
CA LEU A 51 1.68 3.53 -1.14
C LEU A 51 1.37 3.56 -2.64
N VAL A 52 0.20 3.06 -3.01
CA VAL A 52 -0.23 2.91 -4.41
C VAL A 52 -1.57 3.62 -4.59
N LEU A 53 -1.68 4.46 -5.62
CA LEU A 53 -2.99 4.92 -6.08
C LEU A 53 -3.60 3.85 -7.01
N VAL A 54 -4.78 3.35 -6.65
CA VAL A 54 -5.54 2.37 -7.45
C VAL A 54 -6.84 3.04 -7.92
N GLU A 55 -7.07 3.06 -9.23
CA GLU A 55 -8.22 3.69 -9.88
C GLU A 55 -9.30 2.68 -10.32
#